data_AF-A0A8H2XVU7-F1
#
_entry.id   AF-A0A8H2XVU7-F1
#
_cell.length_a   1.000
_cell.length_b   1.000
_cell.length_c   1.000
_cell.angle_alpha   90.00
_cell.angle_beta   90.00
_cell.angle_gamma   90.00
#
_symmetry.space_group_name_H-M   'P 1'
#
loop_
_entity.id
_entity.type
_entity.pdbx_description
1 polymer ?
#
loop_
_entity_poly.entity_id
_entity_poly.type
_entity_poly.pdbx_seq_one_letter_code
_entity_poly.pdbx_strand_id
1 'polypeptide(L)'
;MISPWMRSGNLEQFLSTRALSRAERYQLCTQIVEGVAYLHENRIVHGDLKASNVLMSDRNIPQLTDFGSSIIREHSLQFRSSGIEGRFTLRWVASEMLQDGKAKPTFNADIHSLGMTILVR
;
A
#
# COMPACT_ATOMS: atom_id res chain seq x y z
N MET A 1 1.32 -8.40 -17.83
CA MET A 1 0.76 -7.04 -17.69
C MET A 1 1.80 -6.05 -18.18
N ILE A 2 1.40 -5.01 -18.93
CA ILE A 2 2.29 -3.92 -19.36
C ILE A 2 1.81 -2.65 -18.65
N SER A 3 2.71 -1.91 -18.02
CA SER A 3 2.42 -0.64 -17.33
C SER A 3 3.55 0.37 -17.55
N PRO A 4 3.31 1.68 -17.39
CA PRO A 4 4.35 2.69 -17.51
C PRO A 4 5.50 2.47 -16.52
N TRP A 5 6.74 2.67 -16.97
CA TRP A 5 7.93 2.55 -16.13
C TRP A 5 8.14 3.79 -15.27
N MET A 6 8.36 3.60 -13.97
CA MET A 6 8.63 4.67 -13.00
C MET A 6 10.13 4.78 -12.74
N ARG A 7 10.82 5.73 -13.38
CA ARG A 7 12.29 5.83 -13.35
C ARG A 7 12.85 6.13 -11.96
N SER A 8 12.09 6.85 -11.15
CA SER A 8 12.47 7.21 -9.78
C SER A 8 12.36 6.04 -8.79
N GLY A 9 11.97 4.84 -9.26
CA GLY A 9 11.89 3.64 -8.45
C GLY A 9 10.75 3.69 -7.45
N ASN A 10 10.91 2.95 -6.34
CA ASN A 10 9.95 2.96 -5.25
C ASN A 10 10.28 4.04 -4.19
N LEU A 11 9.38 4.23 -3.24
CA LEU A 11 9.49 5.26 -2.22
C LEU A 11 10.74 5.10 -1.34
N GLU A 12 11.17 3.86 -1.04
CA GLU A 12 12.41 3.62 -0.27
C GLU A 12 13.65 4.10 -1.04
N GLN A 13 13.73 3.77 -2.33
CA GLN A 13 14.81 4.20 -3.21
C GLN A 13 14.79 5.73 -3.41
N PHE A 14 13.61 6.30 -3.57
CA PHE A 14 13.43 7.74 -3.74
C PHE A 14 13.87 8.53 -2.50
N LEU A 15 13.48 8.08 -1.29
CA LEU A 15 13.86 8.73 -0.04
C LEU A 15 15.34 8.54 0.32
N SER A 16 15.97 7.43 -0.10
CA SER A 16 17.39 7.21 0.15
C SER A 16 18.31 8.06 -0.74
N THR A 17 17.81 8.50 -1.91
CA THR A 17 18.58 9.30 -2.87
C THR A 17 18.28 10.79 -2.80
N ARG A 18 17.17 11.20 -2.16
CA ARG A 18 16.74 12.59 -2.08
C ARG A 18 16.27 12.98 -0.69
N ALA A 19 16.89 14.01 -0.13
CA ALA A 19 16.39 14.68 1.06
C ALA A 19 15.18 15.56 0.71
N LEU A 20 14.02 15.24 1.28
CA LEU A 20 12.80 16.03 1.14
C LEU A 20 12.66 17.02 2.30
N SER A 21 12.24 18.24 1.98
CA SER A 21 11.75 19.21 2.96
C SER A 21 10.51 18.68 3.68
N ARG A 22 10.21 19.26 4.84
CA ARG A 22 9.01 18.88 5.61
C ARG A 22 7.72 19.08 4.80
N ALA A 23 7.64 20.13 3.99
CA ALA A 23 6.49 20.40 3.14
C ALA A 23 6.33 19.34 2.04
N GLU A 24 7.41 18.95 1.36
CA GLU A 24 7.38 17.88 0.35
C GLU A 24 6.98 16.54 0.97
N ARG A 25 7.48 16.22 2.18
CA ARG A 25 7.07 15.00 2.89
C ARG A 25 5.59 14.98 3.23
N TYR A 26 5.04 16.10 3.71
CA TYR A 26 3.60 16.19 3.97
C TYR A 26 2.79 16.03 2.68
N GLN A 27 3.17 16.69 1.59
CA GLN A 27 2.50 16.53 0.30
C GLN A 27 2.53 15.08 -0.20
N LEU A 28 3.66 14.41 -0.03
CA LEU A 28 3.81 13.01 -0.41
C LEU A 28 2.90 12.10 0.42
N CYS A 29 2.86 12.31 1.74
CA CYS A 29 1.97 11.57 2.63
C CYS A 29 0.50 11.78 2.25
N THR A 30 0.09 13.02 1.99
CA THR A 30 -1.28 13.35 1.56
C THR A 30 -1.65 12.58 0.29
N GLN A 31 -0.79 12.59 -0.73
CA GLN A 31 -1.07 11.90 -2.00
C GLN A 31 -1.17 10.37 -1.84
N ILE A 32 -0.33 9.77 -0.97
CA ILE A 32 -0.43 8.33 -0.67
C ILE A 32 -1.75 8.03 0.05
N VAL A 33 -2.13 8.85 1.03
CA VAL A 33 -3.39 8.71 1.78
C VAL A 33 -4.59 8.86 0.84
N GLU A 34 -4.58 9.83 -0.07
CA GLU A 34 -5.61 10.01 -1.09
C GLU A 34 -5.73 8.78 -2.00
N GLY A 35 -4.60 8.20 -2.43
CA GLY A 35 -4.59 6.96 -3.21
C GLY A 35 -5.22 5.78 -2.45
N VAL A 36 -4.91 5.62 -1.16
CA VAL A 36 -5.50 4.55 -0.34
C VAL A 36 -6.98 4.81 -0.07
N ALA A 37 -7.36 6.06 0.20
CA ALA A 37 -8.76 6.46 0.38
C ALA A 37 -9.59 6.13 -0.88
N TYR A 38 -9.05 6.43 -2.07
CA TYR A 38 -9.67 6.06 -3.34
C TYR A 38 -9.89 4.54 -3.46
N LEU A 39 -8.90 3.72 -3.09
CA LEU A 39 -9.08 2.26 -3.09
C LEU A 39 -10.22 1.83 -2.14
N HIS A 40 -10.23 2.38 -0.92
CA HIS A 40 -11.23 2.03 0.10
C HIS A 40 -12.64 2.47 -0.29
N GLU A 41 -12.80 3.64 -0.92
CA GLU A 41 -14.06 4.11 -1.50
C GLU A 41 -14.59 3.13 -2.57
N ASN A 42 -13.68 2.56 -3.37
CA ASN A 42 -13.98 1.54 -4.38
C ASN A 42 -14.04 0.11 -3.80
N ARG A 43 -14.09 -0.03 -2.47
CA ARG A 43 -14.16 -1.32 -1.74
C ARG A 43 -12.97 -2.24 -1.98
N ILE A 44 -11.83 -1.69 -2.37
CA ILE A 44 -10.58 -2.43 -2.56
C ILE A 44 -9.75 -2.30 -1.28
N VAL A 45 -9.36 -3.43 -0.71
CA VAL A 45 -8.28 -3.50 0.29
C VAL A 45 -7.00 -3.83 -0.46
N HIS A 46 -5.93 -3.06 -0.27
CA HIS A 46 -4.65 -3.27 -0.93
C HIS A 46 -3.95 -4.54 -0.40
N GLY A 47 -3.86 -4.70 0.92
CA GLY A 47 -3.41 -5.92 1.61
C GLY A 47 -1.90 -6.07 1.82
N ASP A 48 -1.06 -5.35 1.07
CA ASP A 48 0.40 -5.31 1.28
C ASP A 48 0.97 -3.90 1.05
N LEU A 49 0.43 -2.89 1.75
CA LEU A 49 0.97 -1.53 1.69
C LEU A 49 2.32 -1.44 2.39
N LYS A 50 3.33 -0.97 1.66
CA LYS A 50 4.70 -0.74 2.11
C LYS A 50 5.38 0.25 1.17
N ALA A 51 6.48 0.86 1.60
CA ALA A 51 7.18 1.86 0.80
C ALA A 51 7.72 1.28 -0.54
N SER A 52 8.11 0.01 -0.58
CA SER A 52 8.47 -0.67 -1.83
C SER A 52 7.31 -0.86 -2.82
N ASN A 53 6.05 -0.78 -2.37
CA ASN A 53 4.83 -0.85 -3.20
C ASN A 53 4.24 0.54 -3.50
N VAL A 54 5.01 1.60 -3.25
CA VAL A 54 4.70 2.97 -3.70
C VAL A 54 5.76 3.38 -4.71
N LEU A 55 5.40 3.48 -5.99
CA LEU A 55 6.30 3.94 -7.04
C LEU A 55 6.27 5.45 -7.19
N MET A 56 7.41 6.02 -7.56
CA MET A 56 7.55 7.46 -7.77
C MET A 56 7.59 7.76 -9.26
N SER A 57 6.62 8.54 -9.73
CA SER A 57 6.63 9.03 -11.11
C SER A 57 7.72 10.07 -11.35
N ASP A 58 8.03 10.31 -12.62
CA ASP A 58 8.97 11.36 -13.06
C ASP A 58 8.54 12.78 -12.62
N ARG A 59 7.27 12.95 -12.20
CA ARG A 59 6.72 14.21 -11.64
C ARG A 59 6.69 14.24 -10.11
N ASN A 60 7.35 13.31 -9.43
CA ASN A 60 7.33 13.13 -7.98
C ASN A 60 5.94 12.87 -7.38
N ILE A 61 5.02 12.33 -8.18
CA ILE A 61 3.69 11.89 -7.72
C ILE A 61 3.79 10.39 -7.36
N PRO A 62 3.42 9.98 -6.14
CA PRO A 62 3.43 8.59 -5.72
C PRO A 62 2.27 7.81 -6.36
N GLN A 63 2.51 6.55 -6.70
CA GLN A 63 1.53 5.64 -7.27
C GLN A 63 1.56 4.30 -6.55
N LEU A 64 0.41 3.84 -6.09
CA LEU A 64 0.27 2.52 -5.47
C LEU A 64 0.43 1.42 -6.53
N THR A 65 1.14 0.35 -6.20
CA THR A 65 1.38 -0.79 -7.09
C THR A 65 1.29 -2.12 -6.33
N ASP A 66 1.40 -3.22 -7.07
CA ASP A 66 1.41 -4.59 -6.54
C ASP A 66 0.12 -4.99 -5.81
N PHE A 67 -0.97 -5.01 -6.58
CA PHE A 67 -2.29 -5.45 -6.13
C PHE A 67 -2.43 -6.97 -6.01
N GLY A 68 -1.33 -7.72 -5.95
CA GLY A 68 -1.33 -9.19 -5.89
C GLY A 68 -1.90 -9.78 -4.60
N SER A 69 -2.00 -8.97 -3.54
CA SER A 69 -2.64 -9.29 -2.25
C SER A 69 -3.96 -8.55 -2.05
N SER A 70 -4.44 -7.81 -3.06
CA SER A 70 -5.64 -6.99 -2.94
C SER A 70 -6.91 -7.82 -3.03
N ILE A 71 -7.94 -7.37 -2.32
CA ILE A 71 -9.27 -7.99 -2.37
C ILE A 71 -10.34 -6.93 -2.58
N ILE A 72 -11.37 -7.28 -3.35
CA ILE A 72 -12.59 -6.48 -3.49
C ILE A 72 -13.60 -6.98 -2.46
N ARG A 73 -14.07 -6.09 -1.58
CA ARG A 73 -15.11 -6.40 -0.59
C ARG A 73 -16.49 -6.02 -1.12
N GLU A 74 -17.13 -6.94 -1.85
CA GLU A 74 -18.52 -6.79 -2.29
C GLU A 74 -19.51 -7.36 -1.25
N HIS A 75 -20.74 -6.82 -1.20
CA HIS A 75 -21.78 -7.23 -0.25
C HIS A 75 -22.47 -8.56 -0.60
N SER A 76 -22.27 -9.11 -1.81
CA SER A 76 -23.09 -10.22 -2.33
C SER A 76 -22.33 -11.37 -2.99
N LEU A 77 -21.07 -11.21 -3.37
CA LEU A 77 -20.30 -12.27 -4.01
C LEU A 77 -18.91 -12.35 -3.37
N GLN A 78 -18.72 -13.33 -2.49
CA GLN A 78 -17.38 -13.74 -2.07
C GLN A 78 -16.69 -14.36 -3.29
N PHE A 79 -16.08 -13.53 -4.13
CA PHE A 79 -15.10 -14.03 -5.09
C PHE A 79 -13.99 -14.66 -4.24
N ARG A 80 -13.98 -15.99 -4.22
CA ARG A 80 -13.02 -16.78 -3.44
C ARG A 80 -11.64 -16.58 -4.07
N SER A 81 -10.90 -15.56 -3.61
CA SER A 81 -9.46 -15.62 -3.65
C SER A 81 -9.05 -16.76 -2.71
N SER A 82 -8.60 -17.87 -3.28
CA SER A 82 -7.87 -18.93 -2.57
C SER A 82 -6.94 -18.31 -1.54
N GLY A 83 -6.98 -18.82 -0.31
CA GLY A 83 -6.34 -18.22 0.86
C GLY A 83 -4.99 -17.58 0.56
N ILE A 84 -4.87 -16.31 0.93
CA ILE A 84 -3.63 -15.53 0.86
C ILE A 84 -2.79 -15.94 2.07
N GLU A 85 -2.39 -17.21 2.14
CA GLU A 85 -1.46 -17.66 3.18
C GLU A 85 -0.08 -17.04 2.88
N GLY A 86 0.35 -16.09 3.73
CA GLY A 86 1.74 -15.64 3.81
C GLY A 86 2.22 -14.57 2.81
N ARG A 87 1.34 -13.84 2.11
CA ARG A 87 1.75 -12.78 1.15
C ARG A 87 1.73 -11.35 1.72
N PHE A 88 2.10 -11.19 2.99
CA PHE A 88 2.18 -9.88 3.63
C PHE A 88 3.58 -9.67 4.19
N THR A 89 4.09 -8.44 4.10
CA THR A 89 5.43 -8.12 4.59
C THR A 89 5.39 -7.85 6.11
N LEU A 90 5.83 -8.82 6.92
CA LEU A 90 5.68 -8.85 8.40
C LEU A 90 5.91 -7.52 9.13
N ARG A 91 6.85 -6.68 8.68
CA ARG A 91 7.16 -5.38 9.30
C ARG A 91 5.99 -4.37 9.24
N TRP A 92 5.13 -4.43 8.22
CA TRP A 92 4.02 -3.49 8.00
C TRP A 92 2.67 -4.07 8.44
N VAL A 93 2.60 -5.37 8.70
CA VAL A 93 1.37 -6.11 8.98
C VAL A 93 0.77 -5.70 10.32
N ALA A 94 -0.55 -5.51 10.33
CA ALA A 94 -1.32 -5.23 11.52
C ALA A 94 -1.41 -6.46 12.45
N SER A 95 -1.37 -6.26 13.76
CA SER A 95 -1.27 -7.36 14.74
C SER A 95 -2.42 -8.38 14.64
N GLU A 96 -3.62 -7.94 14.30
CA GLU A 96 -4.81 -8.77 14.11
C GLU A 96 -4.69 -9.72 12.91
N MET A 97 -3.83 -9.39 11.94
CA MET A 97 -3.56 -10.27 10.80
C MET A 97 -2.60 -11.41 11.15
N LEU A 98 -1.85 -11.30 12.25
CA LEU A 98 -0.88 -12.31 12.69
C LEU A 98 -1.49 -13.42 13.55
N GLN A 99 -2.71 -13.22 14.08
CA GLN A 99 -3.28 -14.10 15.10
C GLN A 99 -3.83 -15.42 14.55
N ASP A 100 -4.27 -15.48 13.28
CA ASP A 100 -5.12 -16.59 12.84
C ASP A 100 -4.67 -17.33 11.57
N GLY A 101 -3.53 -16.97 10.97
CA GLY A 101 -2.97 -17.61 9.75
C GLY A 101 -3.85 -17.57 8.49
N LYS A 102 -5.13 -17.21 8.64
CA LYS A 102 -6.20 -17.17 7.64
C LYS A 102 -6.87 -15.80 7.60
N ALA A 103 -6.27 -14.81 8.25
CA ALA A 103 -6.80 -13.47 8.32
C ALA A 103 -6.85 -12.86 6.92
N LYS A 104 -8.04 -12.44 6.49
CA LYS A 104 -8.22 -11.75 5.21
C LYS A 104 -7.81 -10.29 5.37
N PRO A 105 -7.16 -9.68 4.36
CA PRO A 105 -6.90 -8.24 4.37
C PRO A 105 -8.16 -7.45 4.71
N THR A 106 -8.01 -6.44 5.58
CA THR A 106 -9.10 -5.55 5.96
C THR A 106 -8.72 -4.10 5.72
N PHE A 107 -9.72 -3.21 5.60
CA PHE A 107 -9.47 -1.77 5.51
C PHE A 107 -8.63 -1.27 6.70
N ASN A 108 -8.88 -1.75 7.91
CA ASN A 108 -8.11 -1.36 9.10
C ASN A 108 -6.65 -1.84 9.04
N ALA A 109 -6.41 -3.03 8.50
CA ALA A 109 -5.06 -3.54 8.31
C ALA A 109 -4.28 -2.70 7.27
N ASP A 110 -4.95 -2.22 6.22
CA ASP A 110 -4.36 -1.24 5.29
C ASP A 110 -4.02 0.08 6.00
N ILE A 111 -4.89 0.60 6.87
CA ILE A 111 -4.61 1.83 7.61
C ILE A 111 -3.39 1.68 8.53
N HIS A 112 -3.24 0.53 9.20
CA HIS A 112 -2.03 0.24 9.98
C HIS A 112 -0.77 0.25 9.08
N SER A 113 -0.83 -0.49 7.97
CA SER A 113 0.27 -0.62 7.01
C SER A 113 0.63 0.74 6.37
N LEU A 114 -0.37 1.57 6.10
CA LEU A 114 -0.23 2.95 5.65
C LEU A 114 0.52 3.79 6.68
N GLY A 115 0.12 3.72 7.96
CA GLY A 115 0.83 4.39 9.05
C GLY A 115 2.31 4.02 9.10
N MET A 116 2.61 2.72 8.98
CA MET A 116 3.99 2.22 8.93
C MET A 116 4.74 2.66 7.66
N THR A 117 4.05 2.86 6.54
CA THR A 117 4.63 3.32 5.27
C THR A 117 4.99 4.80 5.28
N ILE A 118 4.13 5.66 5.84
CA ILE A 118 4.34 7.12 5.86
C ILE A 118 5.27 7.57 7.00
N LEU A 119 5.47 6.73 8.02
CA LEU A 119 6.39 6.99 9.14
C LEU A 119 7.84 6.51 8.88
N VAL A 120 8.14 5.99 7.68
CA VAL A 120 9.49 5.53 7.34
C VAL A 120 10.47 6.72 7.39
N ARG A 121 11.53 6.56 8.20
CA ARG A 121 12.62 7.52 8.37
C ARG A 121 13.54 7.55 7.17
#